data_AF-A0A930X810-F1
#
_entry.id   AF-A0A930X810-F1
#
_cell.length_a   1.000
_cell.length_b   1.000
_cell.length_c   1.000
_cell.angle_alpha   90.00
_cell.angle_beta   90.00
_cell.angle_gamma   90.00
#
_symmetry.space_group_name_H-M   'P 1'
#
loop_
_entity.id
_entity.type
_entity.pdbx_description
1 polymer ?
#
loop_
_entity_poly.entity_id
_entity_poly.type
_entity_poly.pdbx_seq_one_letter_code
_entity_poly.pdbx_strand_id
1 'polypeptide(L)' 'MDGKGRCLDNVFIERWFRSLKYEDIYLKQYEHVLALKAGVKRYVAFYNQRRYHQALNNLTPDQVYFAEPSDQGVKVA' A
#
# COMPACT_ATOMS: atom_id res chain seq x y z
N MET A 1 -4.45 9.02 -27.67
CA MET A 1 -3.16 9.18 -26.96
C MET A 1 -3.39 8.63 -25.57
N ASP A 2 -3.11 7.35 -25.37
CA ASP A 2 -3.35 6.68 -24.10
C ASP A 2 -2.37 7.24 -23.07
N GLY A 3 -2.88 7.72 -21.94
CA GLY A 3 -2.12 8.43 -20.90
C GLY A 3 -1.10 7.58 -20.14
N LYS A 4 -0.40 6.66 -20.80
CA LYS A 4 0.75 5.91 -20.28
C LYS A 4 1.93 6.87 -20.06
N GLY A 5 2.37 7.00 -18.81
CA GLY A 5 3.60 7.70 -18.46
C GLY A 5 3.42 9.08 -17.84
N ARG A 6 2.25 9.41 -17.27
CA ARG A 6 2.12 10.66 -16.49
C ARG A 6 2.78 10.49 -15.13
N CYS A 7 3.40 11.55 -14.62
CA CYS A 7 3.97 11.57 -13.27
C CYS A 7 2.94 11.20 -12.19
N LEU A 8 1.66 11.50 -12.42
CA LEU A 8 0.55 11.17 -11.54
C LEU A 8 0.24 9.68 -11.48
N ASP A 9 0.56 8.90 -12.51
CA ASP A 9 0.33 7.45 -12.48
C ASP A 9 1.33 6.76 -11.54
N ASN A 10 2.56 7.30 -11.44
CA ASN A 10 3.62 6.71 -10.62
C ASN A 10 3.64 7.21 -9.16
N VAL A 11 3.05 8.38 -8.89
CA VAL A 11 3.15 9.05 -7.57
C VAL A 11 2.71 8.17 -6.40
N PHE A 12 1.70 7.32 -6.59
CA PHE A 12 1.20 6.41 -5.56
C PHE A 12 2.20 5.28 -5.27
N ILE A 13 2.76 4.70 -6.32
CA ILE A 13 3.76 3.63 -6.23
C ILE A 13 5.06 4.17 -5.62
N GLU A 14 5.50 5.37 -6.01
CA GLU A 14 6.68 6.02 -5.42
C GLU A 14 6.49 6.29 -3.92
N ARG A 15 5.31 6.78 -3.52
CA ARG A 15 4.97 6.97 -2.11
C ARG A 15 5.01 5.65 -1.34
N TRP A 16 4.45 4.59 -1.92
CA TRP A 16 4.50 3.26 -1.32
C TRP A 16 5.94 2.76 -1.12
N PHE A 17 6.79 2.89 -2.15
CA PHE A 17 8.19 2.50 -2.06
C PHE A 17 8.97 3.32 -1.03
N ARG A 18 8.65 4.61 -0.86
CA ARG A 18 9.24 5.42 0.22
C ARG A 18 8.91 4.82 1.58
N SER A 19 7.64 4.51 1.87
CA SER A 19 7.27 3.87 3.14
C SER A 19 7.99 2.54 3.36
N LEU A 20 7.99 1.64 2.37
CA LEU A 20 8.70 0.35 2.48
C LEU A 20 10.18 0.52 2.83
N LYS A 21 10.86 1.46 2.17
CA LYS A 21 12.30 1.68 2.39
C LYS A 21 12.58 2.19 3.81
N TYR A 22 11.86 3.22 4.25
CA TYR A 22 12.13 3.89 5.52
C TYR A 22 11.61 3.11 6.73
N GLU A 23 10.53 2.34 6.57
CA GLU A 23 9.90 1.65 7.69
C GLU A 23 10.32 0.18 7.84
N ASP A 24 10.93 -0.42 6.81
CA ASP A 24 11.41 -1.81 6.87
C ASP A 24 12.85 -1.96 6.42
N ILE A 25 13.17 -1.64 5.17
CA ILE A 25 14.46 -2.01 4.56
C ILE A 25 15.64 -1.31 5.24
N TYR A 26 15.55 0.00 5.46
CA TYR A 26 16.62 0.79 6.08
C TYR A 26 16.75 0.52 7.58
N LEU A 27 15.65 0.19 8.26
CA LEU A 27 15.69 -0.12 9.69
C LEU A 27 16.28 -1.52 9.96
N LYS A 28 15.94 -2.50 9.13
CA LYS A 28 16.31 -3.90 9.36
C LYS A 28 17.64 -4.31 8.75
N GLN A 29 18.15 -3.55 7.78
CA GLN A 29 19.47 -3.76 7.15
C GLN A 29 19.73 -5.24 6.83
N TYR A 30 18.82 -5.87 6.08
CA TYR A 30 18.90 -7.30 5.81
C TYR A 30 20.23 -7.70 5.17
N GLU A 31 20.91 -8.68 5.78
CA GLU A 31 22.23 -9.16 5.34
C GLU A 31 22.16 -10.03 4.07
N HIS A 32 21.04 -10.72 3.85
CA HIS A 32 20.87 -11.67 2.75
C HIS A 32 19.57 -11.43 1.98
N VAL A 33 19.61 -11.70 0.67
CA VAL A 33 18.45 -11.55 -0.23
C VAL A 33 17.25 -12.39 0.21
N LEU A 34 17.48 -13.60 0.77
CA LEU A 34 16.39 -14.43 1.29
C LEU A 34 15.67 -13.77 2.46
N ALA A 35 16.43 -13.17 3.39
CA ALA A 35 15.88 -12.44 4.52
C ALA A 35 15.10 -11.20 4.07
N LEU A 36 15.64 -10.44 3.10
CA LEU A 36 14.96 -9.31 2.48
C LEU A 36 13.64 -9.71 1.84
N LYS A 37 13.61 -10.79 1.04
CA LYS A 37 12.37 -11.28 0.39
C LYS A 37 11.30 -11.62 1.43
N ALA A 38 11.68 -12.34 2.49
CA ALA A 38 10.75 -12.67 3.58
C ALA A 38 10.28 -11.41 4.32
N GLY A 39 11.18 -10.45 4.53
CA GLY A 39 10.91 -9.14 5.10
C GLY A 39 9.87 -8.35 4.32
N VAL A 40 10.11 -8.16 3.03
CA VAL A 40 9.20 -7.46 2.12
C VAL A 40 7.84 -8.14 2.09
N LYS A 41 7.78 -9.49 2.03
CA LYS A 41 6.50 -10.22 2.08
C LYS A 41 5.71 -9.91 3.36
N ARG A 42 6.38 -9.89 4.52
CA ARG A 42 5.73 -9.52 5.79
C ARG A 42 5.27 -8.07 5.80
N TYR A 43 6.10 -7.15 5.30
CA TYR A 43 5.75 -5.73 5.25
C TYR A 43 4.54 -5.48 4.34
N VAL A 44 4.50 -6.10 3.15
CA VAL A 44 3.36 -6.00 2.22
C VAL A 44 2.08 -6.49 2.89
N ALA A 45 2.12 -7.66 3.55
CA ALA A 45 0.96 -8.17 4.28
C ALA A 45 0.51 -7.21 5.40
N PHE A 46 1.45 -6.65 6.17
CA PHE A 46 1.14 -5.64 7.17
C PHE A 46 0.51 -4.38 6.57
N TYR A 47 1.09 -3.85 5.49
CA TYR A 47 0.63 -2.64 4.83
C TYR A 47 -0.81 -2.82 4.31
N ASN A 48 -1.09 -3.95 3.69
CA ASN A 48 -2.40 -4.20 3.08
C ASN A 48 -3.49 -4.57 4.10
N GLN A 49 -3.15 -5.30 5.16
CA GLN A 49 -4.14 -5.87 6.09
C GLN A 49 -4.32 -5.07 7.37
N ARG A 50 -3.31 -4.32 7.80
CA ARG A 50 -3.29 -3.73 9.16
C ARG A 50 -3.07 -2.23 9.17
N ARG A 51 -2.46 -1.65 8.14
CA ARG A 51 -2.22 -0.21 8.10
C ARG A 51 -3.49 0.51 7.66
N TYR A 52 -3.96 1.43 8.51
CA TYR A 52 -5.05 2.33 8.16
C TYR A 52 -4.52 3.54 7.37
N HIS A 53 -5.27 3.94 6.34
CA HIS A 53 -4.92 5.09 5.51
C HIS A 53 -6.00 6.16 5.59
N GLN A 54 -5.62 7.38 6.00
CA GLN A 54 -6.55 8.51 6.04
C GLN A 54 -7.19 8.80 4.67
N ALA A 55 -6.42 8.65 3.59
CA ALA A 55 -6.92 8.77 2.22
C ALA A 55 -7.97 7.71 1.84
N LEU A 56 -8.04 6.61 2.59
CA LEU A 56 -9.01 5.53 2.43
C LEU A 56 -10.09 5.55 3.53
N ASN A 57 -10.41 6.73 4.08
CA ASN A 57 -11.35 6.87 5.20
C ASN A 57 -10.96 6.04 6.44
N ASN A 58 -9.65 5.94 6.73
CA ASN A 58 -9.10 5.09 7.78
C ASN A 58 -9.45 3.60 7.61
N LEU A 59 -9.57 3.13 6.37
CA LEU A 59 -9.63 1.70 6.04
C LEU A 59 -8.25 1.20 5.60
N THR A 60 -8.09 -0.11 5.60
CA THR A 60 -6.91 -0.78 5.06
C THR A 60 -7.04 -0.98 3.54
N PRO A 61 -5.92 -1.11 2.81
CA PRO A 61 -5.96 -1.36 1.38
C PRO A 61 -6.77 -2.61 1.01
N ASP A 62 -6.64 -3.70 1.77
CA ASP A 62 -7.42 -4.92 1.54
C ASP A 62 -8.92 -4.68 1.75
N GLN A 63 -9.31 -3.91 2.78
CA GLN A 63 -10.72 -3.58 3.00
C GLN A 63 -11.33 -2.83 1.81
N VAL A 64 -10.60 -1.91 1.19
CA VAL A 64 -11.09 -1.16 0.03
C VAL A 64 -11.07 -2.01 -1.24
N TYR A 65 -10.05 -2.84 -1.42
CA TYR A 65 -9.89 -3.65 -2.64
C TYR A 65 -10.87 -4.82 -2.71
N PHE A 66 -11.13 -5.47 -1.57
CA PHE A 66 -12.07 -6.60 -1.46
C PHE A 66 -13.49 -6.19 -1.05
N ALA A 67 -13.75 -4.90 -0.84
CA ALA A 67 -15.12 -4.42 -0.66
C ALA A 67 -15.91 -4.71 -1.95
N GLU A 68 -17.00 -5.47 -1.81
CA GLU A 68 -17.97 -5.67 -2.89
C GLU A 68 -18.56 -4.31 -3.31
N PRO A 69 -18.78 -4.06 -4.62
CA PRO A 69 -19.34 -2.79 -5.10
C PRO A 69 -20.78 -2.52 -4.64
N SER A 70 -21.39 -3.39 -3.83
CA SER A 70 -22.77 -3.26 -3.35
C SER A 70 -22.97 -2.24 -2.23
N ASP A 71 -21.91 -1.63 -1.69
CA ASP A 71 -21.98 -0.64 -0.59
C ASP A 71 -21.52 0.77 -1.01
N GLN A 72 -21.71 1.15 -2.28
CA GLN A 72 -21.59 2.56 -2.73
C GLN A 72 -22.94 3.30 -2.71
N GLY A 73 -23.77 3.03 -1.70
CA GLY A 73 -25.06 3.70 -1.50
C GLY A 73 -25.22 4.10 -0.04
N VAL A 74 -25.63 5.36 0.18
CA VAL A 74 -26.04 5.95 1.47
C VAL A 74 -24.91 6.57 2.32
N LYS A 75 -24.41 7.73 1.86
CA LYS A 75 -24.22 8.85 2.80
C LYS A 75 -25.51 9.66 2.83
N VAL A 76 -26.38 9.36 3.81
CA VAL A 76 -27.49 10.21 4.20
C VAL A 76 -27.26 10.57 5.67
N ALA A 77 -26.86 11.83 5.87
CA ALA A 77 -26.98 12.69 7.06
C ALA A 77 -25.79 13.67 7.07
#